data_AF-A0AAD6KLU6-F1
#
_entry.id   AF-A0AAD6KLU6-F1
#
_cell.length_a   1.000
_cell.length_b   1.000
_cell.length_c   1.000
_cell.angle_alpha   90.00
_cell.angle_beta   90.00
_cell.angle_gamma   90.00
#
_symmetry.space_group_name_H-M   'P 1'
#
loop_
_entity.id
_entity.type
_entity.pdbx_description
1 polymer ?
#
loop_
_entity_poly.entity_id
_entity_poly.type
_entity_poly.pdbx_seq_one_letter_code
_entity_poly.pdbx_strand_id
1 'polypeptide(L)'
;MRKLRRNSSNCKRVISILGDEEKRAVYDQTGCVDDTDLAGDVVQNLKEFFRTFYKKVTEADIEEFEANYRGSDSEKNDLIELYKECKGNMSRLFCSMLCSDPKLDSHRFMDILDEAVSAGEVKRTKAYQKWAKRVSETKPPANPLKRRVKSKKGARSRPICNHI
;
A
#
# COMPACT_ATOMS: atom_id res chain seq x y z
N MET A 1 36.43 33.08 16.94
CA MET A 1 36.95 32.62 15.62
C MET A 1 36.61 31.17 15.22
N ARG A 2 35.84 30.37 15.99
CA ARG A 2 35.52 28.97 15.62
C ARG A 2 34.31 28.78 14.68
N LYS A 3 33.44 29.78 14.51
CA LYS A 3 32.23 29.69 13.66
C LYS A 3 32.52 29.81 12.15
N LEU A 4 33.50 30.63 11.76
CA LEU A 4 33.80 30.86 10.33
C LEU A 4 34.43 29.65 9.62
N ARG A 5 35.16 28.80 10.37
CA ARG A 5 35.90 27.65 9.83
C ARG A 5 35.00 26.43 9.52
N ARG A 6 33.83 26.33 10.20
CA ARG A 6 32.83 25.28 9.94
C ARG A 6 32.10 25.48 8.61
N ASN A 7 31.74 26.73 8.29
CA ASN A 7 30.99 27.03 7.06
C ASN A 7 31.82 26.75 5.80
N SER A 8 33.13 27.07 5.81
CA SER A 8 34.03 26.79 4.68
C SER A 8 34.19 25.29 4.40
N SER A 9 34.15 24.45 5.44
CA SER A 9 34.29 22.99 5.30
C SER A 9 33.04 22.36 4.67
N ASN A 10 31.84 22.85 5.02
CA ASN A 10 30.58 22.37 4.45
C ASN A 10 30.44 22.74 2.97
N CYS A 11 30.81 23.96 2.56
CA CYS A 11 30.77 24.35 1.15
C CYS A 11 31.69 23.48 0.29
N LYS A 12 32.89 23.15 0.79
CA LYS A 12 33.82 22.25 0.11
C LYS A 12 33.22 20.85 -0.09
N ARG A 13 32.50 20.34 0.91
CA ARG A 13 31.83 19.04 0.83
C ARG A 13 30.69 19.03 -0.20
N VAL A 14 29.84 20.06 -0.20
CA VAL A 14 28.76 20.21 -1.18
C VAL A 14 29.31 20.25 -2.60
N ILE A 15 30.39 20.99 -2.82
CA ILE A 15 31.05 21.06 -4.13
C ILE A 15 31.60 19.68 -4.55
N SER A 16 32.16 18.91 -3.62
CA SER A 16 32.67 17.57 -3.91
C SER A 16 31.58 16.54 -4.26
N ILE A 17 30.38 16.67 -3.67
CA ILE A 17 29.25 15.76 -3.93
C ILE A 17 28.54 16.12 -5.24
N LEU A 18 28.32 17.42 -5.49
CA LEU A 18 27.64 17.87 -6.71
C LEU A 18 28.54 17.89 -7.95
N GLY A 19 29.86 17.86 -7.74
CA GLY A 19 30.86 17.83 -8.82
C GLY A 19 31.14 16.42 -9.36
N ASP A 20 30.76 15.37 -8.64
CA ASP A 20 30.93 13.97 -9.03
C ASP A 20 29.57 13.41 -9.47
N GLU A 21 29.48 12.91 -10.70
CA GLU A 21 28.21 12.52 -11.31
C GLU A 21 27.59 11.27 -10.64
N GLU A 22 28.42 10.34 -10.16
CA GLU A 22 27.95 9.18 -9.41
C GLU A 22 27.45 9.58 -8.02
N LYS A 23 28.20 10.44 -7.31
CA LYS A 23 27.78 10.92 -5.98
C LYS A 23 26.56 11.84 -6.05
N ARG A 24 26.42 12.63 -7.12
CA ARG A 24 25.27 13.49 -7.36
C ARG A 24 24.02 12.67 -7.64
N ALA A 25 24.11 11.59 -8.43
CA ALA A 25 22.98 10.69 -8.65
C ALA A 25 22.49 10.04 -7.34
N VAL A 26 23.40 9.63 -6.47
CA VAL A 26 23.07 9.09 -5.14
C VAL A 26 22.44 10.18 -4.25
N TYR A 27 22.96 11.41 -4.25
CA TYR A 27 22.35 12.51 -3.51
C TYR A 27 20.93 12.84 -4.00
N ASP A 28 20.72 12.94 -5.31
CA ASP A 28 19.42 13.27 -5.90
C ASP A 28 18.36 12.19 -5.62
N GLN A 29 18.77 10.92 -5.49
CA GLN A 29 17.85 9.81 -5.23
C GLN A 29 17.59 9.56 -3.73
N THR A 30 18.56 9.84 -2.86
CA THR A 30 18.53 9.40 -1.45
C THR A 30 18.64 10.55 -0.43
N GLY A 31 19.07 11.74 -0.85
CA GLY A 31 19.26 12.92 0.01
C GLY A 31 20.43 12.84 1.00
N CYS A 32 21.33 11.85 0.86
CA CYS A 32 22.42 11.60 1.81
C CYS A 32 23.71 12.36 1.45
N VAL A 33 24.42 12.86 2.47
CA VAL A 33 25.53 13.84 2.34
C VAL A 33 26.82 13.38 3.06
N ASP A 34 26.84 12.19 3.66
CA ASP A 34 27.99 11.71 4.43
C ASP A 34 28.81 10.67 3.64
N ASP A 35 30.12 10.87 3.54
CA ASP A 35 31.03 10.02 2.75
C ASP A 35 31.07 8.56 3.25
N THR A 36 30.73 8.33 4.52
CA THR A 36 30.58 6.98 5.12
C THR A 36 29.27 6.29 4.78
N ASP A 37 28.20 7.04 4.51
CA ASP A 37 26.89 6.52 4.08
C ASP A 37 26.79 6.41 2.55
N LEU A 38 27.62 7.17 1.83
CA LEU A 38 27.81 7.10 0.37
C LEU A 38 28.65 5.90 -0.07
N ALA A 39 29.16 5.10 0.87
CA ALA A 39 29.67 3.78 0.54
C ALA A 39 28.49 2.93 0.04
N GLY A 40 28.25 2.98 -1.27
CA GLY A 40 27.20 2.20 -1.95
C GLY A 40 27.25 0.71 -1.60
N ASP A 41 28.42 0.23 -1.16
CA ASP A 41 28.64 -1.10 -0.61
C ASP A 41 27.74 -1.39 0.61
N VAL A 42 27.56 -0.49 1.58
CA VAL A 42 26.74 -0.77 2.79
C VAL A 42 25.24 -0.89 2.45
N VAL A 43 24.74 0.01 1.59
CA VAL A 43 23.33 0.01 1.18
C VAL A 43 23.02 -1.14 0.21
N GLN A 44 23.93 -1.45 -0.72
CA GLN A 44 23.77 -2.62 -1.59
C GLN A 44 23.89 -3.92 -0.80
N ASN A 45 24.83 -4.01 0.14
CA ASN A 45 25.02 -5.19 0.97
C ASN A 45 23.81 -5.43 1.89
N LEU A 46 23.18 -4.39 2.45
CA LEU A 46 21.89 -4.53 3.13
C LEU A 46 20.79 -5.03 2.19
N LYS A 47 20.67 -4.45 0.99
CA LYS A 47 19.66 -4.85 0.00
C LYS A 47 19.85 -6.28 -0.50
N GLU A 48 21.08 -6.70 -0.73
CA GLU A 48 21.47 -8.06 -1.12
C GLU A 48 21.26 -9.04 0.03
N PHE A 49 21.61 -8.65 1.26
CA PHE A 49 21.33 -9.41 2.47
C PHE A 49 19.83 -9.68 2.57
N PHE A 50 18.97 -8.65 2.51
CA PHE A 50 17.52 -8.84 2.54
C PHE A 50 16.99 -9.66 1.34
N ARG A 51 17.56 -9.51 0.14
CA ARG A 51 17.19 -10.35 -1.03
C ARG A 51 17.64 -11.80 -0.92
N THR A 52 18.61 -12.10 -0.07
CA THR A 52 19.03 -13.47 0.20
C THR A 52 18.01 -14.21 1.07
N PHE A 53 17.35 -13.49 1.98
CA PHE A 53 16.31 -14.06 2.84
C PHE A 53 14.91 -14.06 2.20
N TYR A 54 14.60 -13.05 1.38
CA TYR A 54 13.28 -12.91 0.79
C TYR A 54 13.33 -13.15 -0.72
N LYS A 55 12.56 -14.15 -1.19
CA LYS A 55 12.36 -14.40 -2.62
C LYS A 55 11.89 -13.11 -3.30
N LYS A 56 12.46 -12.80 -4.45
CA LYS A 56 11.99 -11.68 -5.28
C LYS A 56 10.55 -11.94 -5.69
N VAL A 57 9.62 -11.16 -5.13
CA VAL A 57 8.21 -11.18 -5.51
C VAL A 57 8.09 -10.63 -6.93
N THR A 58 7.58 -11.44 -7.84
CA THR A 58 7.30 -11.05 -9.23
C THR A 58 5.86 -10.55 -9.35
N GLU A 59 5.54 -9.85 -10.44
CA GLU A 59 4.15 -9.47 -10.73
C GLU A 59 3.23 -10.71 -10.83
N ALA A 60 3.75 -11.83 -11.33
CA ALA A 60 3.01 -13.09 -11.40
C ALA A 60 2.69 -13.67 -10.02
N ASP A 61 3.63 -13.61 -9.07
CA ASP A 61 3.36 -14.06 -7.68
C ASP A 61 2.26 -13.20 -7.02
N ILE A 62 2.20 -11.90 -7.34
CA ILE A 62 1.13 -10.99 -6.85
C ILE A 62 -0.23 -11.35 -7.47
N GLU A 63 -0.26 -11.62 -8.78
CA GLU A 63 -1.50 -12.02 -9.47
C GLU A 63 -2.03 -13.37 -8.96
N GLU A 64 -1.15 -14.33 -8.72
CA GLU A 64 -1.49 -15.63 -8.13
C GLU A 64 -2.03 -15.47 -6.71
N PHE A 65 -1.37 -14.65 -5.89
CA PHE A 65 -1.83 -14.32 -4.55
C PHE A 65 -3.22 -13.65 -4.57
N GLU A 66 -3.45 -12.67 -5.45
CA GLU A 66 -4.75 -12.01 -5.57
C GLU A 66 -5.86 -12.99 -5.97
N ALA A 67 -5.57 -13.92 -6.88
CA ALA A 67 -6.51 -14.94 -7.32
C ALA A 67 -6.84 -15.96 -6.22
N ASN A 68 -5.84 -16.35 -5.42
CA ASN A 68 -6.01 -17.32 -4.34
C ASN A 68 -6.63 -16.68 -3.09
N TYR A 69 -6.35 -15.40 -2.83
CA TYR A 69 -6.88 -14.67 -1.67
C TYR A 69 -8.35 -14.29 -1.87
N ARG A 70 -8.73 -13.80 -3.05
CA ARG A 70 -10.12 -13.42 -3.34
C ARG A 70 -11.05 -14.64 -3.31
N GLY A 71 -12.03 -14.60 -2.42
CA GLY A 71 -13.01 -15.67 -2.21
C GLY A 71 -12.56 -16.75 -1.23
N SER A 72 -11.34 -16.64 -0.70
CA SER A 72 -10.84 -17.55 0.33
C SER A 72 -11.46 -17.26 1.70
N ASP A 73 -11.35 -18.22 2.61
CA ASP A 73 -11.76 -18.02 4.00
C ASP A 73 -10.85 -17.02 4.73
N SER A 74 -9.61 -16.86 4.29
CA SER A 74 -8.71 -15.80 4.80
C SER A 74 -9.28 -14.40 4.50
N GLU A 75 -9.79 -14.15 3.29
CA GLU A 75 -10.43 -12.86 2.95
C GLU A 75 -11.63 -12.60 3.87
N LYS A 76 -12.45 -13.61 4.16
CA LYS A 76 -13.61 -13.46 5.05
C LYS A 76 -13.19 -13.13 6.48
N ASN A 77 -12.19 -13.83 7.01
CA ASN A 77 -11.69 -13.60 8.37
C ASN A 77 -11.10 -12.19 8.51
N ASP A 78 -10.26 -11.77 7.57
CA ASP A 78 -9.67 -10.43 7.56
C ASP A 78 -10.74 -9.34 7.45
N LEU A 79 -11.77 -9.56 6.62
CA LEU A 79 -12.90 -8.65 6.48
C LEU A 79 -13.67 -8.48 7.79
N ILE A 80 -13.92 -9.58 8.51
CA ILE A 80 -14.63 -9.59 9.79
C ILE A 80 -13.80 -8.89 10.87
N GLU A 81 -12.49 -9.14 10.91
CA GLU A 81 -11.57 -8.50 11.86
C GLU A 81 -11.50 -6.99 11.61
N LEU A 82 -11.24 -6.57 10.37
CA LEU A 82 -11.20 -5.15 9.99
C LEU A 82 -12.54 -4.46 10.23
N TYR A 83 -13.67 -5.16 10.06
CA TYR A 83 -14.98 -4.61 10.37
C TYR A 83 -15.14 -4.30 11.87
N LYS A 84 -14.63 -5.18 12.75
CA LYS A 84 -14.60 -4.96 14.20
C LYS A 84 -13.71 -3.77 14.56
N GLU A 85 -12.50 -3.69 14.00
CA GLU A 85 -11.57 -2.58 14.24
C GLU A 85 -12.10 -1.24 13.74
N CYS A 86 -12.64 -1.22 12.52
CA CYS A 86 -13.19 -0.02 11.89
C CYS A 86 -14.59 0.34 12.42
N LYS A 87 -15.17 -0.45 13.35
CA LYS A 87 -16.51 -0.25 13.92
C LYS A 87 -17.60 -0.13 12.84
N GLY A 88 -17.44 -0.88 11.74
CA GLY A 88 -18.31 -0.84 10.56
C GLY A 88 -18.21 0.42 9.68
N ASN A 89 -17.14 1.20 9.79
CA ASN A 89 -16.82 2.23 8.81
C ASN A 89 -16.17 1.60 7.56
N MET A 90 -16.99 1.37 6.53
CA MET A 90 -16.55 0.71 5.31
C MET A 90 -15.52 1.51 4.51
N SER A 91 -15.55 2.86 4.56
CA SER A 91 -14.53 3.66 3.85
C SER A 91 -13.13 3.43 4.41
N ARG A 92 -13.00 3.29 5.74
CA ARG A 92 -11.72 2.95 6.38
C ARG A 92 -11.35 1.50 6.13
N LEU A 93 -12.34 0.60 6.16
CA LEU A 93 -12.13 -0.82 5.87
C LEU A 93 -11.54 -1.02 4.46
N PHE A 94 -12.12 -0.40 3.43
CA PHE A 94 -11.60 -0.51 2.06
C PHE A 94 -10.20 0.09 1.88
N CYS A 95 -9.78 1.04 2.74
CA CYS A 95 -8.41 1.54 2.71
C CYS A 95 -7.40 0.53 3.31
N SER A 96 -7.82 -0.26 4.29
CA SER A 96 -6.96 -1.24 4.97
C SER A 96 -7.03 -2.63 4.34
N MET A 97 -8.13 -2.97 3.67
CA MET A 97 -8.39 -4.31 3.14
C MET A 97 -7.57 -4.59 1.88
N LEU A 98 -6.84 -5.72 1.90
CA LEU A 98 -6.03 -6.19 0.79
C LEU A 98 -6.90 -6.53 -0.42
N CYS A 99 -6.35 -6.26 -1.62
CA CYS A 99 -6.97 -6.62 -2.90
C CYS A 99 -8.43 -6.17 -3.09
N SER A 100 -8.86 -5.11 -2.38
CA SER A 100 -10.23 -4.62 -2.38
C SER A 100 -10.44 -3.42 -3.30
N ASP A 101 -11.58 -3.37 -3.99
CA ASP A 101 -12.04 -2.22 -4.76
C ASP A 101 -13.49 -1.88 -4.36
N PRO A 102 -13.76 -0.67 -3.84
CA PRO A 102 -15.11 -0.27 -3.45
C PRO A 102 -16.15 -0.40 -4.56
N LYS A 103 -15.78 -0.34 -5.84
CA LYS A 103 -16.75 -0.44 -6.95
C LYS A 103 -17.08 -1.88 -7.31
N LEU A 104 -16.16 -2.81 -7.11
CA LEU A 104 -16.32 -4.21 -7.51
C LEU A 104 -16.76 -5.09 -6.34
N ASP A 105 -16.19 -4.85 -5.15
CA ASP A 105 -16.33 -5.75 -4.01
C ASP A 105 -17.40 -5.29 -3.01
N SER A 106 -18.01 -4.11 -3.18
CA SER A 106 -19.05 -3.62 -2.25
C SER A 106 -20.20 -4.59 -2.08
N HIS A 107 -20.70 -5.20 -3.15
CA HIS A 107 -21.80 -6.17 -3.03
C HIS A 107 -21.34 -7.48 -2.36
N ARG A 108 -20.18 -8.02 -2.75
CA ARG A 108 -19.62 -9.23 -2.13
C ARG A 108 -19.37 -9.07 -0.63
N PHE A 109 -18.77 -7.95 -0.24
CA PHE A 109 -18.51 -7.66 1.16
C PHE A 109 -19.79 -7.41 1.94
N MET A 110 -20.83 -6.85 1.31
CA MET A 110 -22.15 -6.73 1.92
C MET A 110 -22.74 -8.11 2.23
N ASP A 111 -22.68 -9.04 1.28
CA ASP A 111 -23.21 -10.41 1.46
C ASP A 111 -22.47 -11.14 2.60
N ILE A 112 -21.12 -11.10 2.60
CA ILE A 112 -20.30 -11.75 3.65
C ILE A 112 -20.57 -11.12 5.02
N LEU A 113 -20.67 -9.79 5.10
CA LEU A 113 -20.92 -9.10 6.37
C LEU A 113 -22.35 -9.31 6.86
N ASP A 114 -23.34 -9.35 5.98
CA ASP A 114 -24.72 -9.65 6.37
C ASP A 114 -24.87 -11.12 6.84
N GLU A 115 -24.13 -12.06 6.24
CA GLU A 115 -24.01 -13.44 6.73
C GLU A 115 -23.37 -13.49 8.12
N ALA A 116 -22.23 -12.81 8.32
CA ALA A 116 -21.54 -12.75 9.61
C ALA A 116 -22.37 -12.03 10.70
N VAL A 117 -23.18 -11.03 10.32
CA VAL A 117 -24.15 -10.38 11.22
C VAL A 117 -25.27 -11.34 11.60
N SER A 118 -25.80 -12.10 10.63
CA SER A 118 -26.85 -13.10 10.85
C SER A 118 -26.37 -14.26 11.72
N ALA A 119 -25.12 -14.68 11.56
CA ALA A 119 -24.44 -15.66 12.42
C ALA A 119 -24.12 -15.13 13.83
N GLY A 120 -24.21 -13.80 14.05
CA GLY A 120 -23.95 -13.16 15.34
C GLY A 120 -22.47 -12.91 15.64
N GLU A 121 -21.56 -13.13 14.68
CA GLU A 121 -20.12 -12.92 14.84
C GLU A 121 -19.73 -11.44 14.92
N VAL A 122 -20.53 -10.57 14.28
CA VAL A 122 -20.34 -9.12 14.27
C VAL A 122 -21.63 -8.37 14.51
N LYS A 123 -21.52 -7.22 15.18
CA LYS A 123 -22.68 -6.34 15.43
C LYS A 123 -22.93 -5.43 14.24
N ARG A 124 -24.20 -5.33 13.85
CA ARG A 124 -24.64 -4.37 12.83
C ARG A 124 -24.51 -2.95 13.38
N THR A 125 -23.72 -2.09 12.73
CA THR A 125 -23.53 -0.70 13.15
C THR A 125 -24.31 0.27 12.28
N LYS A 126 -24.60 1.48 12.80
CA LYS A 126 -25.27 2.53 12.04
C LYS A 126 -24.47 2.97 10.80
N ALA A 127 -23.13 2.94 10.90
CA ALA A 127 -22.23 3.27 9.80
C ALA A 127 -22.37 2.24 8.66
N TYR A 128 -22.39 0.96 9.01
CA TYR A 128 -22.61 -0.13 8.06
C TYR A 128 -23.99 -0.05 7.40
N GLN A 129 -25.06 0.18 8.17
CA GLN A 129 -26.41 0.32 7.61
C GLN A 129 -26.53 1.44 6.56
N LYS A 130 -25.91 2.60 6.83
CA LYS A 130 -25.86 3.71 5.86
C LYS A 130 -25.10 3.34 4.59
N TRP A 131 -24.01 2.59 4.74
CA TRP A 131 -23.23 2.11 3.60
C TRP A 131 -24.01 1.05 2.79
N ALA A 132 -24.58 0.05 3.45
CA ALA A 132 -25.35 -1.03 2.82
C ALA A 132 -26.53 -0.48 2.00
N LYS A 133 -27.22 0.54 2.53
CA LYS A 133 -28.26 1.25 1.78
C LYS A 133 -27.73 1.85 0.47
N ARG A 134 -26.60 2.57 0.54
CA ARG A 134 -25.97 3.19 -0.64
C ARG A 134 -25.46 2.14 -1.64
N VAL A 135 -24.98 1.00 -1.17
CA VAL A 135 -24.56 -0.12 -2.03
C VAL A 135 -25.77 -0.76 -2.71
N SER A 136 -26.88 -0.96 -2.01
CA SER A 136 -28.12 -1.51 -2.60
C SER A 136 -28.71 -0.61 -3.71
N GLU A 137 -28.48 0.70 -3.63
CA GLU A 137 -28.88 1.67 -4.65
C GLU A 137 -27.93 1.67 -5.87
N THR A 138 -26.74 1.07 -5.73
CA THR A 138 -25.75 0.97 -6.81
C THR A 138 -25.99 -0.31 -7.62
N LYS A 139 -25.84 -0.25 -8.94
CA LYS A 139 -26.00 -1.44 -9.80
C LYS A 139 -24.91 -2.48 -9.47
N PRO A 140 -25.27 -3.76 -9.26
CA PRO A 140 -24.29 -4.82 -9.06
C PRO A 140 -23.31 -4.89 -10.23
N PRO A 141 -22.00 -4.96 -9.98
CA PRO A 141 -21.03 -5.14 -11.05
C PRO A 141 -21.27 -6.50 -11.72
N ALA A 142 -21.32 -6.51 -13.06
CA ALA A 142 -21.68 -7.67 -13.86
C ALA A 142 -20.75 -8.90 -13.68
N ASN A 143 -19.54 -8.71 -13.13
CA ASN A 143 -18.66 -9.81 -12.73
C ASN A 143 -17.67 -9.32 -11.65
N PRO A 144 -17.97 -9.55 -10.36
CA PRO A 144 -17.15 -9.03 -9.26
C PRO A 144 -15.81 -9.76 -9.07
N LEU A 145 -15.66 -10.96 -9.65
CA LEU A 145 -14.43 -11.75 -9.64
C LEU A 145 -13.62 -11.61 -10.94
N LYS A 146 -14.07 -10.80 -11.91
CA LYS A 146 -13.39 -10.72 -13.20
C LYS A 146 -11.99 -10.16 -12.98
N ARG A 147 -11.01 -11.02 -13.24
CA ARG A 147 -9.58 -10.71 -13.21
C ARG A 147 -9.33 -9.36 -13.89
N ARG A 148 -8.64 -8.43 -13.20
CA ARG A 148 -8.15 -7.21 -13.83
C ARG A 148 -7.15 -7.61 -14.90
N VAL A 149 -7.59 -7.71 -16.14
CA VAL A 149 -6.65 -7.76 -17.26
C VAL A 149 -6.03 -6.36 -17.33
N LYS A 150 -4.80 -6.19 -16.82
CA LYS A 150 -4.05 -4.95 -17.02
C LYS A 150 -3.87 -4.75 -18.53
N SER A 151 -4.72 -3.94 -19.16
CA SER A 151 -4.34 -3.30 -20.42
C SER A 151 -3.10 -2.46 -20.09
N LYS A 152 -1.97 -2.73 -20.74
CA LYS A 152 -0.76 -1.89 -20.66
C LYS A 152 -1.14 -0.43 -20.97
N LYS A 153 -1.44 0.38 -19.97
CA LYS A 153 -1.58 1.84 -20.08
C LYS A 153 -1.00 2.47 -18.82
N GLY A 154 -0.09 3.41 -19.08
CA GLY A 154 0.89 3.95 -18.15
C GLY A 154 0.33 4.48 -16.84
N ALA A 155 1.24 4.52 -15.87
CA ALA A 155 1.09 5.06 -14.53
C ALA A 155 0.14 6.27 -14.48
N ARG A 156 -1.06 6.04 -13.95
CA ARG A 156 -1.87 7.11 -13.38
C ARG A 156 -1.90 6.88 -11.89
N SER A 157 -1.35 7.85 -11.17
CA SER A 157 -1.36 7.98 -9.71
C SER A 157 -2.76 7.70 -9.18
N ARG A 158 -2.88 6.73 -8.27
CA ARG A 158 -4.11 6.53 -7.49
C ARG A 158 -4.26 7.73 -6.56
N PRO A 159 -5.44 8.37 -6.46
CA PRO A 159 -5.64 9.45 -5.52
C PRO A 159 -5.49 8.90 -4.10
N ILE A 160 -4.55 9.48 -3.36
CA ILE A 160 -4.40 9.25 -1.92
C ILE A 160 -5.71 9.70 -1.27
N CYS A 161 -6.37 8.79 -0.54
CA CYS A 161 -7.54 9.11 0.24
C CYS A 161 -7.12 10.03 1.41
N ASN A 162 -7.08 11.34 1.17
CA ASN A 162 -6.92 12.33 2.23
C ASN A 162 -8.29 12.51 2.91
N HIS A 163 -8.43 11.96 4.11
CA HIS A 163 -9.41 12.42 5.11
C HIS A 163 -8.64 12.66 6.41
N ILE A 164 -8.19 13.91 6.58
CA ILE A 164 -7.98 14.58 7.87
C ILE A 164 -9.04 15.68 7.93
#